data_AF-A0A949SCK0-F1
#
_entry.id   AF-A0A949SCK0-F1
#
_cell.length_a   1.000
_cell.length_b   1.000
_cell.length_c   1.000
_cell.angle_alpha   90.00
_cell.angle_beta   90.00
_cell.angle_gamma   90.00
#
_symmetry.space_group_name_H-M   'P 1'
#
loop_
_entity.id
_entity.type
_entity.pdbx_description
1 polymer ?
#
loop_
_entity_poly.entity_id
_entity_poly.type
_entity_poly.pdbx_seq_one_letter_code
_entity_poly.pdbx_strand_id
1 'polypeptide(L)'
;MRSYCFSILLIFLAAFAVQAEVLRVGAEEQFKTVNAAIRAAKPGDTIRVESGIYNENLLIDKSLTIEGVGGPTIKGTGKGSVIEITADNCTITRLKVETSGGDLVGEDAGILLRSNGNTIEDIELRDILFGIYLFNSSDNKVNRNQIFGRTELESGARGGGIHVWNSQNNLFEDNVVTEARDGMYIQTSSNNIFRRNRVFNLRYGLHFMNSDDNLFEDNVFYDNIAGAAIMYSKNIVLKRNTFVHNRGFSSFGILFQDCRECTIEENLVLDNAVGLFLEASLNSVFCRNTVAENDVAMEIFASSENNLFEQNNFINNMSPLTLIGKTSSTKWASDAGGNYWDDYDGYDLDTDGIGDVSHPIHNIFEYLEGNFPRMRIYLNSPAAQSLVAAEKAFPILKGSNEFDRRPLMRPVKIDTTFPPRESRGAAKWLLLAFSSAILGLSLAAFKRGFAR
;
A
#
# COMPACT_ATOMS: atom_id res chain seq x y z
N MET A 1 -57.11 8.08 -60.26
CA MET A 1 -55.92 8.79 -59.74
C MET A 1 -56.31 9.38 -58.37
N ARG A 2 -56.26 8.54 -57.33
CA ARG A 2 -55.33 8.60 -56.18
C ARG A 2 -55.47 9.84 -55.30
N SER A 3 -56.32 9.68 -54.28
CA SER A 3 -56.36 10.41 -53.02
C SER A 3 -55.05 10.27 -52.25
N TYR A 4 -54.59 11.35 -51.62
CA TYR A 4 -53.64 11.29 -50.50
C TYR A 4 -54.04 12.30 -49.43
N CYS A 5 -54.75 11.79 -48.41
CA CYS A 5 -54.58 12.25 -47.05
C CYS A 5 -53.13 12.00 -46.63
N PHE A 6 -52.48 12.95 -45.96
CA PHE A 6 -51.51 12.60 -44.93
C PHE A 6 -51.55 13.64 -43.83
N SER A 7 -52.17 13.24 -42.72
CA SER A 7 -52.24 13.93 -41.46
C SER A 7 -50.84 14.04 -40.86
N ILE A 8 -50.40 15.26 -40.53
CA ILE A 8 -49.23 15.50 -39.70
C ILE A 8 -49.66 15.24 -38.25
N LEU A 9 -49.30 14.06 -37.73
CA LEU A 9 -49.39 13.72 -36.32
C LEU A 9 -48.19 14.35 -35.60
N LEU A 10 -48.40 15.48 -34.93
CA LEU A 10 -47.44 16.08 -34.01
C LEU A 10 -47.35 15.19 -32.76
N ILE A 11 -46.31 14.37 -32.68
CA ILE A 11 -45.90 13.68 -31.46
C ILE A 11 -45.27 14.74 -30.54
N PHE A 12 -46.03 15.27 -29.59
CA PHE A 12 -45.48 15.97 -28.43
C PHE A 12 -44.78 14.94 -27.55
N LEU A 13 -43.48 14.71 -27.78
CA LEU A 13 -42.62 14.12 -26.76
C LEU A 13 -42.44 15.21 -25.70
N ALA A 14 -43.28 15.18 -24.66
CA ALA A 14 -43.01 15.93 -23.44
C ALA A 14 -41.76 15.31 -22.80
N ALA A 15 -40.59 15.85 -23.13
CA ALA A 15 -39.40 15.69 -22.32
C ALA A 15 -39.70 16.37 -20.98
N PHE A 16 -40.27 15.62 -20.03
CA PHE A 16 -40.24 16.02 -18.64
C PHE A 16 -38.77 16.13 -18.27
N ALA A 17 -38.28 17.36 -18.17
CA ALA A 17 -37.03 17.61 -17.49
C ALA A 17 -37.17 17.02 -16.09
N VAL A 18 -36.49 15.91 -15.82
CA VAL A 18 -36.33 15.39 -14.47
C VAL A 18 -35.50 16.44 -13.74
N GLN A 19 -36.18 17.37 -13.10
CA GLN A 19 -35.55 18.37 -12.26
C GLN A 19 -35.14 17.65 -10.99
N ALA A 20 -33.84 17.44 -10.81
CA ALA A 20 -33.29 16.91 -9.57
C ALA A 20 -33.70 17.83 -8.41
N GLU A 21 -34.47 17.30 -7.46
CA GLU A 21 -34.92 18.03 -6.29
C GLU A 21 -33.85 17.98 -5.19
N VAL A 22 -33.76 19.03 -4.37
CA VAL A 22 -32.88 19.06 -3.20
C VAL A 22 -33.71 18.89 -1.94
N LEU A 23 -33.65 17.71 -1.33
CA LEU A 23 -34.31 17.39 -0.07
C LEU A 23 -33.37 17.74 1.09
N ARG A 24 -33.88 18.48 2.08
CA ARG A 24 -33.07 18.91 3.24
C ARG A 24 -33.40 18.09 4.48
N VAL A 25 -32.35 17.60 5.14
CA VAL A 25 -32.41 16.82 6.38
C VAL A 25 -31.75 17.61 7.50
N GLY A 26 -32.42 17.76 8.63
CA GLY A 26 -31.92 18.54 9.76
C GLY A 26 -32.97 18.75 10.83
N ALA A 27 -32.54 19.21 12.01
CA ALA A 27 -33.43 19.46 13.15
C ALA A 27 -34.56 20.45 12.80
N GLU A 28 -34.29 21.45 11.96
CA GLU A 28 -35.24 22.48 11.52
C GLU A 28 -35.70 22.31 10.06
N GLU A 29 -35.28 21.24 9.38
CA GLU A 29 -35.55 21.03 7.96
C GLU A 29 -36.81 20.17 7.70
N GLN A 30 -37.18 20.04 6.42
CA GLN A 30 -38.32 19.25 5.95
C GLN A 30 -38.28 17.80 6.47
N PHE A 31 -37.11 17.17 6.39
CA PHE A 31 -36.91 15.80 6.86
C PHE A 31 -36.08 15.80 8.15
N LYS A 32 -36.51 15.02 9.15
CA LYS A 32 -35.78 14.89 10.43
C LYS A 32 -34.77 13.74 10.43
N THR A 33 -34.87 12.80 9.48
CA THR A 33 -33.94 11.68 9.32
C THR A 33 -33.57 11.51 7.86
N VAL A 34 -32.39 10.94 7.60
CA VAL A 34 -31.89 10.69 6.25
C VAL A 34 -32.73 9.61 5.58
N ASN A 35 -33.12 8.54 6.29
CA ASN A 35 -34.01 7.52 5.73
C ASN A 35 -35.38 8.07 5.29
N ALA A 36 -35.92 9.10 5.96
CA ALA A 36 -37.17 9.74 5.53
C ALA A 36 -36.99 10.47 4.20
N ALA A 37 -35.86 11.17 4.02
CA ALA A 37 -35.53 11.80 2.76
C ALA A 37 -35.25 10.77 1.65
N ILE A 38 -34.51 9.69 1.93
CA ILE A 38 -34.25 8.60 0.96
C ILE A 38 -35.57 8.00 0.46
N ARG A 39 -36.54 7.74 1.33
CA ARG A 39 -37.86 7.23 0.93
C ARG A 39 -38.63 8.19 0.02
N ALA A 40 -38.54 9.50 0.30
CA ALA A 40 -39.24 10.53 -0.48
C ALA A 40 -38.54 10.88 -1.80
N ALA A 41 -37.22 10.73 -1.86
CA ALA A 41 -36.39 11.07 -3.01
C ALA A 41 -36.68 10.17 -4.22
N LYS A 42 -36.57 10.76 -5.41
CA LYS A 42 -36.59 10.10 -6.72
C LYS A 42 -35.15 9.91 -7.22
N PRO A 43 -34.91 8.95 -8.13
CA PRO A 43 -33.61 8.82 -8.76
C PRO A 43 -33.13 10.14 -9.38
N GLY A 44 -31.89 10.53 -9.10
CA GLY A 44 -31.26 11.79 -9.51
C GLY A 44 -31.35 12.92 -8.48
N ASP A 45 -32.17 12.77 -7.43
CA ASP A 45 -32.31 13.82 -6.40
C ASP A 45 -31.06 13.93 -5.51
N THR A 46 -30.92 15.09 -4.87
CA THR A 46 -29.89 15.37 -3.88
C THR A 46 -30.50 15.47 -2.48
N ILE A 47 -29.94 14.74 -1.53
CA ILE A 47 -30.26 14.82 -0.11
C ILE A 47 -29.13 15.59 0.58
N ARG A 48 -29.45 16.80 1.03
CA ARG A 48 -28.55 17.64 1.81
C ARG A 48 -28.77 17.38 3.30
N VAL A 49 -27.75 16.86 3.97
CA VAL A 49 -27.80 16.52 5.39
C VAL A 49 -27.08 17.61 6.18
N GLU A 50 -27.84 18.42 6.90
CA GLU A 50 -27.31 19.45 7.79
C GLU A 50 -26.68 18.82 9.03
N SER A 51 -25.77 19.57 9.68
CA SER A 51 -25.01 19.11 10.84
C SER A 51 -25.91 18.53 11.94
N GLY A 52 -25.51 17.38 12.47
CA GLY A 52 -26.29 16.62 13.45
C GLY A 52 -25.79 15.19 13.58
N ILE A 53 -26.37 14.45 14.55
CA ILE A 53 -26.13 13.02 14.72
C ILE A 53 -27.42 12.28 14.35
N TYR A 54 -27.33 11.42 13.34
CA TYR A 54 -28.44 10.64 12.81
C TYR A 54 -28.22 9.18 13.18
N ASN A 55 -29.03 8.66 14.11
CA ASN A 55 -28.91 7.29 14.61
C ASN A 55 -29.71 6.33 13.72
N GLU A 56 -29.11 5.91 12.62
CA GLU A 56 -29.76 5.08 11.60
C GLU A 56 -28.73 4.33 10.74
N ASN A 57 -29.14 3.17 10.22
CA ASN A 57 -28.47 2.55 9.09
C ASN A 57 -29.20 2.99 7.81
N LEU A 58 -28.46 3.21 6.73
CA LEU A 58 -28.98 3.70 5.45
C LEU A 58 -28.91 2.60 4.39
N LEU A 59 -30.01 2.43 3.65
CA LEU A 59 -30.05 1.65 2.42
C LEU A 59 -30.32 2.61 1.25
N ILE A 60 -29.38 2.70 0.33
CA ILE A 60 -29.44 3.57 -0.85
C ILE A 60 -29.73 2.70 -2.05
N ASP A 61 -31.02 2.59 -2.36
CA ASP A 61 -31.60 1.72 -3.40
C ASP A 61 -32.02 2.46 -4.67
N LYS A 62 -31.68 3.75 -4.76
CA LYS A 62 -31.92 4.64 -5.90
C LYS A 62 -30.67 5.48 -6.14
N SER A 63 -30.40 5.83 -7.41
CA SER A 63 -29.32 6.75 -7.77
C SER A 63 -29.55 8.10 -7.10
N LEU A 64 -28.74 8.44 -6.10
CA LEU A 64 -28.91 9.62 -5.26
C LEU A 64 -27.57 10.29 -4.99
N THR A 65 -27.60 11.61 -4.78
CA THR A 65 -26.49 12.34 -4.15
C THR A 65 -26.82 12.60 -2.69
N ILE A 66 -25.98 12.17 -1.76
CA ILE A 66 -26.09 12.50 -0.33
C ILE A 66 -24.89 13.37 0.06
N GLU A 67 -25.19 14.61 0.44
CA GLU A 67 -24.21 15.67 0.70
C GLU A 67 -24.29 16.12 2.16
N GLY A 68 -23.20 15.97 2.91
CA GLY A 68 -23.09 16.53 4.26
C GLY A 68 -22.73 18.02 4.28
N VAL A 69 -23.44 18.78 5.12
CA VAL A 69 -23.20 20.21 5.38
C VAL A 69 -22.87 20.40 6.86
N GLY A 70 -21.68 20.93 7.15
CA GLY A 70 -21.20 21.07 8.53
C GLY A 70 -20.80 19.74 9.20
N GLY A 71 -20.47 18.71 8.41
CA GLY A 71 -19.94 17.42 8.86
C GLY A 71 -20.89 16.60 9.74
N PRO A 72 -22.11 16.28 9.27
CA PRO A 72 -23.05 15.44 10.00
C PRO A 72 -22.51 14.01 10.21
N THR A 73 -22.93 13.38 11.30
CA THR A 73 -22.59 11.99 11.62
C THR A 73 -23.77 11.07 11.37
N ILE A 74 -23.57 10.07 10.51
CA ILE A 74 -24.44 8.90 10.41
C ILE A 74 -23.91 7.87 11.40
N LYS A 75 -24.63 7.68 12.50
CA LYS A 75 -24.27 6.73 13.56
C LYS A 75 -25.10 5.47 13.40
N GLY A 76 -24.45 4.38 13.05
CA GLY A 76 -25.07 3.08 12.89
C GLY A 76 -25.63 2.53 14.20
N THR A 77 -26.45 1.49 14.07
CA THR A 77 -27.13 0.85 15.20
C THR A 77 -26.24 -0.12 16.00
N GLY A 78 -24.97 -0.29 15.61
CA GLY A 78 -24.08 -1.33 16.13
C GLY A 78 -24.40 -2.74 15.59
N LYS A 79 -25.18 -2.83 14.50
CA LYS A 79 -25.50 -4.06 13.77
C LYS A 79 -25.54 -3.77 12.27
N GLY A 80 -25.04 -4.69 11.45
CA GLY A 80 -25.04 -4.51 10.01
C GLY A 80 -24.06 -3.44 9.55
N SER A 81 -24.09 -3.15 8.25
CA SER A 81 -23.39 -2.01 7.68
C SER A 81 -24.12 -0.69 7.98
N VAL A 82 -23.38 0.40 8.16
CA VAL A 82 -23.98 1.72 8.46
C VAL A 82 -24.62 2.31 7.21
N ILE A 83 -23.93 2.25 6.07
CA ILE A 83 -24.45 2.68 4.77
C ILE A 83 -24.27 1.53 3.78
N GLU A 84 -25.37 1.06 3.19
CA GLU A 84 -25.37 0.08 2.11
C GLU A 84 -25.90 0.71 0.81
N ILE A 85 -25.15 0.58 -0.28
CA ILE A 85 -25.46 1.18 -1.58
C ILE A 85 -25.69 0.06 -2.61
N THR A 86 -26.95 -0.10 -3.02
CA THR A 86 -27.37 -1.11 -3.99
C THR A 86 -27.79 -0.54 -5.34
N ALA A 87 -27.89 0.79 -5.46
CA ALA A 87 -28.14 1.47 -6.73
C ALA A 87 -26.87 2.07 -7.34
N ASP A 88 -26.78 1.99 -8.66
CA ASP A 88 -25.68 2.56 -9.42
C ASP A 88 -25.70 4.09 -9.40
N ASN A 89 -24.53 4.69 -9.67
CA ASN A 89 -24.36 6.14 -9.87
C ASN A 89 -24.82 6.97 -8.65
N CYS A 90 -24.54 6.50 -7.44
CA CYS A 90 -24.72 7.28 -6.22
C CYS A 90 -23.47 8.11 -5.91
N THR A 91 -23.66 9.26 -5.27
CA THR A 91 -22.56 10.08 -4.74
C THR A 91 -22.78 10.31 -3.26
N ILE A 92 -21.84 9.88 -2.41
CA ILE A 92 -21.89 10.09 -0.95
C ILE A 92 -20.68 10.92 -0.57
N THR A 93 -20.93 12.10 0.02
CA THR A 93 -19.86 13.07 0.29
C THR A 93 -20.01 13.83 1.61
N ARG A 94 -18.88 14.15 2.24
CA ARG A 94 -18.77 15.04 3.41
C ARG A 94 -19.55 14.58 4.65
N LEU A 95 -19.59 13.28 4.89
CA LEU A 95 -20.22 12.68 6.06
C LEU A 95 -19.17 12.13 7.04
N LYS A 96 -19.56 12.01 8.30
CA LYS A 96 -18.92 11.13 9.27
C LYS A 96 -19.75 9.86 9.41
N VAL A 97 -19.10 8.70 9.46
CA VAL A 97 -19.77 7.39 9.59
C VAL A 97 -19.18 6.65 10.78
N GLU A 98 -20.04 6.25 11.72
CA GLU A 98 -19.62 5.64 12.98
C GLU A 98 -20.48 4.44 13.38
N THR A 99 -19.93 3.56 14.21
CA THR A 99 -20.65 2.48 14.91
C THR A 99 -21.29 1.47 13.96
N SER A 100 -20.48 0.83 13.11
CA SER A 100 -20.91 -0.35 12.36
C SER A 100 -21.21 -1.52 13.29
N GLY A 101 -21.77 -2.60 12.75
CA GLY A 101 -21.81 -3.87 13.46
C GLY A 101 -20.42 -4.48 13.70
N GLY A 102 -20.42 -5.66 14.33
CA GLY A 102 -19.21 -6.39 14.75
C GLY A 102 -19.11 -7.79 14.18
N ASP A 103 -19.96 -8.15 13.22
CA ASP A 103 -19.94 -9.46 12.59
C ASP A 103 -18.86 -9.54 11.50
N LEU A 104 -17.78 -10.27 11.77
CA LEU A 104 -16.70 -10.55 10.81
C LEU A 104 -17.15 -11.45 9.66
N VAL A 105 -18.13 -12.34 9.90
CA VAL A 105 -18.63 -13.28 8.89
C VAL A 105 -19.65 -12.59 7.98
N GLY A 106 -20.51 -11.76 8.58
CA GLY A 106 -21.43 -10.88 7.84
C GLY A 106 -20.75 -9.67 7.18
N GLU A 107 -19.47 -9.44 7.50
CA GLU A 107 -18.63 -8.37 6.96
C GLU A 107 -19.24 -6.98 7.18
N ASP A 108 -19.70 -6.71 8.40
CA ASP A 108 -20.30 -5.43 8.79
C ASP A 108 -19.35 -4.25 8.48
N ALA A 109 -19.79 -3.32 7.63
CA ALA A 109 -18.95 -2.24 7.14
C ALA A 109 -19.45 -0.85 7.56
N GLY A 110 -18.57 0.15 7.54
CA GLY A 110 -18.99 1.54 7.56
C GLY A 110 -19.78 1.87 6.29
N ILE A 111 -19.21 1.57 5.12
CA ILE A 111 -19.88 1.73 3.83
C ILE A 111 -19.69 0.46 3.00
N LEU A 112 -20.80 -0.14 2.57
CA LEU A 112 -20.84 -1.33 1.72
C LEU A 112 -21.43 -0.98 0.34
N LEU A 113 -20.67 -1.26 -0.72
CA LEU A 113 -21.09 -1.05 -2.11
C LEU A 113 -21.38 -2.41 -2.75
N ARG A 114 -22.58 -2.53 -3.33
CA ARG A 114 -23.04 -3.69 -4.13
C ARG A 114 -23.54 -3.27 -5.52
N SER A 115 -23.03 -2.15 -6.01
CA SER A 115 -23.49 -1.46 -7.23
C SER A 115 -22.32 -0.72 -7.88
N ASN A 116 -22.51 -0.18 -9.07
CA ASN A 116 -21.44 0.34 -9.93
C ASN A 116 -21.51 1.86 -10.10
N GLY A 117 -20.41 2.47 -10.54
CA GLY A 117 -20.40 3.88 -10.92
C GLY A 117 -20.57 4.85 -9.74
N ASN A 118 -20.35 4.40 -8.51
CA ASN A 118 -20.54 5.23 -7.33
C ASN A 118 -19.32 6.11 -7.03
N THR A 119 -19.54 7.23 -6.36
CA THR A 119 -18.48 8.11 -5.82
C THR A 119 -18.63 8.22 -4.31
N ILE A 120 -17.61 7.82 -3.57
CA ILE A 120 -17.52 7.91 -2.11
C ILE A 120 -16.35 8.82 -1.77
N GLU A 121 -16.66 10.05 -1.36
CA GLU A 121 -15.64 11.08 -1.24
C GLU A 121 -15.70 11.93 0.02
N ASP A 122 -14.55 12.31 0.54
CA ASP A 122 -14.45 13.19 1.71
C ASP A 122 -15.24 12.65 2.93
N ILE A 123 -15.22 11.33 3.12
CA ILE A 123 -15.85 10.65 4.26
C ILE A 123 -14.83 10.39 5.36
N GLU A 124 -15.24 10.63 6.60
CA GLU A 124 -14.49 10.22 7.79
C GLU A 124 -15.19 9.04 8.47
N LEU A 125 -14.53 7.88 8.52
CA LEU A 125 -15.06 6.66 9.12
C LEU A 125 -14.30 6.33 10.42
N ARG A 126 -15.02 6.06 11.50
CA ARG A 126 -14.47 5.67 12.81
C ARG A 126 -15.35 4.60 13.46
N ASP A 127 -14.80 3.83 14.40
CA ASP A 127 -15.58 2.79 15.11
C ASP A 127 -16.31 1.83 14.13
N ILE A 128 -15.53 1.35 13.17
CA ILE A 128 -15.99 0.51 12.06
C ILE A 128 -15.19 -0.79 12.03
N LEU A 129 -15.87 -1.90 11.72
CA LEU A 129 -15.22 -3.20 11.57
C LEU A 129 -14.51 -3.31 10.22
N PHE A 130 -15.25 -3.24 9.12
CA PHE A 130 -14.71 -2.98 7.78
C PHE A 130 -14.97 -1.53 7.41
N GLY A 131 -14.03 -0.87 6.72
CA GLY A 131 -14.20 0.53 6.35
C GLY A 131 -15.12 0.74 5.15
N ILE A 132 -14.51 0.82 3.97
CA ILE A 132 -15.22 0.90 2.70
C ILE A 132 -15.05 -0.45 2.01
N TYR A 133 -16.16 -1.16 1.83
CA TYR A 133 -16.19 -2.48 1.24
C TYR A 133 -16.90 -2.45 -0.12
N LEU A 134 -16.19 -2.80 -1.18
CA LEU A 134 -16.74 -3.06 -2.51
C LEU A 134 -16.90 -4.56 -2.70
N PHE A 135 -18.14 -5.00 -2.92
CA PHE A 135 -18.47 -6.39 -3.20
C PHE A 135 -19.24 -6.50 -4.51
N ASN A 136 -18.66 -7.13 -5.53
CA ASN A 136 -19.23 -7.19 -6.87
C ASN A 136 -19.56 -5.79 -7.41
N SER A 137 -18.63 -4.85 -7.26
CA SER A 137 -18.88 -3.42 -7.42
C SER A 137 -17.75 -2.78 -8.25
N SER A 138 -18.07 -2.38 -9.46
CA SER A 138 -17.12 -1.90 -10.47
C SER A 138 -17.34 -0.44 -10.84
N ASP A 139 -16.32 0.17 -11.46
CA ASP A 139 -16.36 1.53 -12.00
C ASP A 139 -16.63 2.61 -10.93
N ASN A 140 -16.27 2.35 -9.67
CA ASN A 140 -16.45 3.28 -8.56
C ASN A 140 -15.21 4.15 -8.30
N LYS A 141 -15.44 5.26 -7.62
CA LYS A 141 -14.41 6.17 -7.12
C LYS A 141 -14.49 6.24 -5.60
N VAL A 142 -13.38 5.95 -4.93
CA VAL A 142 -13.22 6.05 -3.48
C VAL A 142 -12.06 7.02 -3.24
N ASN A 143 -12.38 8.27 -2.92
CA ASN A 143 -11.41 9.37 -2.94
C ASN A 143 -11.43 10.22 -1.67
N ARG A 144 -10.26 10.60 -1.16
CA ARG A 144 -10.11 11.54 -0.02
C ARG A 144 -10.84 11.09 1.25
N ASN A 145 -10.96 9.78 1.48
CA ASN A 145 -11.59 9.25 2.68
C ASN A 145 -10.55 9.02 3.78
N GLN A 146 -10.97 9.15 5.03
CA GLN A 146 -10.16 8.83 6.21
C GLN A 146 -10.82 7.67 6.97
N ILE A 147 -10.09 6.58 7.13
CA ILE A 147 -10.60 5.33 7.70
C ILE A 147 -9.80 4.99 8.94
N PHE A 148 -10.48 4.99 10.09
CA PHE A 148 -9.93 4.62 11.40
C PHE A 148 -10.67 3.41 11.93
N GLY A 149 -9.97 2.29 12.07
CA GLY A 149 -10.53 1.06 12.64
C GLY A 149 -10.74 1.10 14.16
N ARG A 150 -11.10 -0.06 14.72
CA ARG A 150 -11.37 -0.26 16.16
C ARG A 150 -10.12 -0.60 16.94
N THR A 151 -9.54 0.37 17.63
CA THR A 151 -8.29 0.18 18.39
C THR A 151 -8.44 -0.67 19.64
N GLU A 152 -9.66 -0.79 20.18
CA GLU A 152 -10.00 -1.63 21.33
C GLU A 152 -10.03 -3.13 21.02
N LEU A 153 -10.12 -3.50 19.73
CA LEU A 153 -10.04 -4.88 19.28
C LEU A 153 -8.59 -5.28 19.01
N GLU A 154 -8.25 -6.54 19.29
CA GLU A 154 -7.00 -7.13 18.80
C GLU A 154 -6.96 -7.12 17.26
N SER A 155 -5.78 -6.99 16.66
CA SER A 155 -5.62 -6.85 15.20
C SER A 155 -6.38 -7.93 14.40
N GLY A 156 -6.32 -9.19 14.85
CA GLY A 156 -7.00 -10.31 14.19
C GLY A 156 -8.54 -10.23 14.19
N ALA A 157 -9.12 -9.50 15.16
CA ALA A 157 -10.56 -9.32 15.31
C ALA A 157 -11.10 -8.08 14.56
N ARG A 158 -10.23 -7.31 13.89
CA ARG A 158 -10.63 -6.17 13.04
C ARG A 158 -10.90 -6.62 11.61
N GLY A 159 -11.67 -5.83 10.86
CA GLY A 159 -11.84 -5.98 9.42
C GLY A 159 -10.79 -5.20 8.63
N GLY A 160 -10.92 -5.22 7.30
CA GLY A 160 -10.07 -4.44 6.38
C GLY A 160 -10.51 -2.98 6.31
N GLY A 161 -9.57 -2.07 6.04
CA GLY A 161 -9.87 -0.64 5.87
C GLY A 161 -10.60 -0.38 4.55
N ILE A 162 -9.90 -0.55 3.43
CA ILE A 162 -10.49 -0.65 2.09
C ILE A 162 -10.51 -2.13 1.72
N HIS A 163 -11.69 -2.69 1.53
CA HIS A 163 -11.89 -4.09 1.15
C HIS A 163 -12.48 -4.14 -0.25
N VAL A 164 -11.82 -4.84 -1.18
CA VAL A 164 -12.23 -4.93 -2.58
C VAL A 164 -12.34 -6.40 -2.97
N TRP A 165 -13.57 -6.85 -3.25
CA TRP A 165 -13.86 -8.23 -3.60
C TRP A 165 -14.62 -8.30 -4.92
N ASN A 166 -14.09 -9.07 -5.87
CA ASN A 166 -14.69 -9.30 -7.19
C ASN A 166 -15.15 -8.01 -7.89
N SER A 167 -14.28 -7.00 -7.89
CA SER A 167 -14.60 -5.60 -8.22
C SER A 167 -13.54 -5.02 -9.15
N GLN A 168 -13.95 -4.39 -10.25
CA GLN A 168 -13.05 -4.02 -11.35
C GLN A 168 -13.15 -2.54 -11.73
N ASN A 169 -12.11 -2.01 -12.37
CA ASN A 169 -12.09 -0.65 -12.93
C ASN A 169 -12.36 0.45 -11.90
N ASN A 170 -12.03 0.23 -10.63
CA ASN A 170 -12.23 1.21 -9.57
C ASN A 170 -11.00 2.11 -9.40
N LEU A 171 -11.24 3.33 -8.92
CA LEU A 171 -10.22 4.31 -8.56
C LEU A 171 -10.22 4.54 -7.04
N PHE A 172 -9.07 4.30 -6.41
CA PHE A 172 -8.82 4.60 -5.00
C PHE A 172 -7.74 5.66 -4.90
N GLU A 173 -8.13 6.86 -4.49
CA GLU A 173 -7.27 8.04 -4.59
C GLU A 173 -7.23 8.89 -3.32
N ASP A 174 -6.05 9.30 -2.88
CA ASP A 174 -5.87 10.25 -1.78
C ASP A 174 -6.54 9.79 -0.45
N ASN A 175 -6.71 8.46 -0.23
CA ASN A 175 -7.30 7.93 1.00
C ASN A 175 -6.26 7.74 2.11
N VAL A 176 -6.70 7.85 3.35
CA VAL A 176 -5.92 7.56 4.55
C VAL A 176 -6.53 6.38 5.28
N VAL A 177 -5.75 5.33 5.51
CA VAL A 177 -6.20 4.11 6.20
C VAL A 177 -5.27 3.77 7.35
N THR A 178 -5.84 3.65 8.54
CA THR A 178 -5.09 3.25 9.74
C THR A 178 -5.99 2.50 10.73
N GLU A 179 -5.36 1.81 11.69
CA GLU A 179 -6.03 1.11 12.80
C GLU A 179 -7.02 -0.01 12.43
N ALA A 180 -7.13 -0.41 11.16
CA ALA A 180 -7.78 -1.64 10.70
C ALA A 180 -6.92 -2.91 10.94
N ARG A 181 -7.37 -4.08 10.49
CA ARG A 181 -6.52 -5.29 10.43
C ARG A 181 -5.51 -5.18 9.29
N ASP A 182 -6.04 -5.14 8.07
CA ASP A 182 -5.30 -4.94 6.83
C ASP A 182 -5.78 -3.63 6.20
N GLY A 183 -4.86 -2.84 5.63
CA GLY A 183 -5.18 -1.51 5.12
C GLY A 183 -6.00 -1.57 3.84
N MET A 184 -5.38 -2.09 2.79
CA MET A 184 -6.04 -2.35 1.51
C MET A 184 -6.04 -3.85 1.26
N TYR A 185 -7.21 -4.48 1.34
CA TYR A 185 -7.41 -5.89 1.04
C TYR A 185 -8.08 -6.01 -0.33
N ILE A 186 -7.42 -6.66 -1.28
CA ILE A 186 -7.89 -6.80 -2.66
C ILE A 186 -7.87 -8.27 -3.08
N GLN A 187 -9.01 -8.77 -3.52
CA GLN A 187 -9.16 -10.14 -3.97
C GLN A 187 -10.04 -10.25 -5.22
N THR A 188 -9.57 -11.03 -6.21
CA THR A 188 -10.31 -11.30 -7.46
C THR A 188 -10.74 -10.01 -8.17
N SER A 189 -9.90 -8.97 -8.14
CA SER A 189 -10.29 -7.60 -8.47
C SER A 189 -9.25 -6.94 -9.38
N SER A 190 -9.47 -7.01 -10.68
CA SER A 190 -8.53 -6.56 -11.72
C SER A 190 -8.79 -5.14 -12.23
N ASN A 191 -7.80 -4.55 -12.90
CA ASN A 191 -7.92 -3.26 -13.59
C ASN A 191 -8.24 -2.07 -12.67
N ASN A 192 -7.85 -2.13 -11.39
CA ASN A 192 -8.04 -1.02 -10.46
C ASN A 192 -6.79 -0.14 -10.38
N ILE A 193 -7.01 1.13 -10.05
CA ILE A 193 -5.96 2.13 -9.86
C ILE A 193 -5.98 2.60 -8.40
N PHE A 194 -4.85 2.45 -7.73
CA PHE A 194 -4.63 2.92 -6.37
C PHE A 194 -3.55 3.98 -6.42
N ARG A 195 -3.88 5.24 -6.12
CA ARG A 195 -2.86 6.29 -6.13
C ARG A 195 -2.91 7.28 -5.00
N ARG A 196 -1.74 7.72 -4.54
CA ARG A 196 -1.58 8.71 -3.47
C ARG A 196 -2.29 8.37 -2.16
N ASN A 197 -2.46 7.07 -1.87
CA ASN A 197 -3.04 6.62 -0.61
C ASN A 197 -1.95 6.51 0.47
N ARG A 198 -2.35 6.72 1.72
CA ARG A 198 -1.49 6.58 2.91
C ARG A 198 -2.03 5.48 3.82
N VAL A 199 -1.23 4.45 4.07
CA VAL A 199 -1.68 3.22 4.75
C VAL A 199 -0.67 2.78 5.80
N PHE A 200 -1.08 2.79 7.08
CA PHE A 200 -0.09 2.71 8.18
C PHE A 200 -0.64 2.25 9.53
N ASN A 201 0.26 1.75 10.41
CA ASN A 201 -0.04 1.17 11.73
C ASN A 201 -0.99 -0.05 11.66
N LEU A 202 -0.74 -0.98 10.71
CA LEU A 202 -1.61 -2.11 10.41
C LEU A 202 -0.82 -3.42 10.33
N ARG A 203 -1.52 -4.56 10.16
CA ARG A 203 -0.86 -5.84 9.90
C ARG A 203 -0.24 -5.86 8.49
N TYR A 204 -1.08 -5.75 7.47
CA TYR A 204 -0.64 -5.59 6.08
C TYR A 204 -1.05 -4.21 5.58
N GLY A 205 -0.12 -3.46 5.00
CA GLY A 205 -0.46 -2.24 4.27
C GLY A 205 -1.29 -2.56 3.04
N LEU A 206 -0.78 -3.45 2.20
CA LEU A 206 -1.46 -4.00 1.02
C LEU A 206 -1.50 -5.53 1.11
N HIS A 207 -2.70 -6.11 1.16
CA HIS A 207 -2.93 -7.55 1.13
C HIS A 207 -3.69 -7.89 -0.15
N PHE A 208 -3.04 -8.59 -1.08
CA PHE A 208 -3.46 -8.63 -2.47
C PHE A 208 -3.37 -10.04 -3.06
N MET A 209 -4.47 -10.56 -3.61
CA MET A 209 -4.57 -11.93 -4.10
C MET A 209 -5.38 -12.06 -5.39
N ASN A 210 -4.94 -12.89 -6.33
CA ASN A 210 -5.71 -13.31 -7.50
C ASN A 210 -6.29 -12.14 -8.32
N SER A 211 -5.52 -11.07 -8.52
CA SER A 211 -6.03 -9.79 -9.02
C SER A 211 -5.08 -9.19 -10.06
N ASP A 212 -5.36 -9.41 -11.34
CA ASP A 212 -4.44 -9.01 -12.42
C ASP A 212 -4.57 -7.53 -12.84
N ASP A 213 -3.56 -7.02 -13.55
CA ASP A 213 -3.62 -5.73 -14.27
C ASP A 213 -3.94 -4.51 -13.38
N ASN A 214 -3.43 -4.49 -12.14
CA ASN A 214 -3.63 -3.37 -11.21
C ASN A 214 -2.42 -2.42 -11.18
N LEU A 215 -2.70 -1.12 -11.01
CA LEU A 215 -1.70 -0.05 -10.87
C LEU A 215 -1.72 0.51 -9.46
N PHE A 216 -0.56 0.50 -8.80
CA PHE A 216 -0.30 1.22 -7.56
C PHE A 216 0.72 2.32 -7.83
N GLU A 217 0.31 3.58 -7.69
CA GLU A 217 1.13 4.73 -8.02
C GLU A 217 1.20 5.76 -6.89
N ASP A 218 2.40 6.23 -6.53
CA ASP A 218 2.59 7.31 -5.54
C ASP A 218 1.96 7.02 -4.15
N ASN A 219 1.78 5.75 -3.76
CA ASN A 219 1.23 5.39 -2.44
C ASN A 219 2.32 5.30 -1.38
N VAL A 220 1.94 5.47 -0.12
CA VAL A 220 2.83 5.39 1.04
C VAL A 220 2.32 4.36 2.03
N PHE A 221 3.11 3.29 2.23
CA PHE A 221 2.88 2.22 3.19
C PHE A 221 3.97 2.22 4.26
N TYR A 222 3.63 2.56 5.50
CA TYR A 222 4.65 2.69 6.55
C TYR A 222 4.18 2.27 7.94
N ASP A 223 5.12 1.95 8.83
CA ASP A 223 4.86 1.52 10.21
C ASP A 223 3.84 0.36 10.28
N ASN A 224 3.79 -0.51 9.27
CA ASN A 224 2.97 -1.72 9.30
C ASN A 224 3.81 -2.91 9.77
N ILE A 225 3.16 -4.03 10.12
CA ILE A 225 3.89 -5.29 10.33
C ILE A 225 4.50 -5.73 9.00
N ALA A 226 3.75 -5.69 7.90
CA ALA A 226 4.22 -5.95 6.54
C ALA A 226 3.71 -4.88 5.58
N GLY A 227 4.55 -4.47 4.62
CA GLY A 227 4.24 -3.42 3.65
C GLY A 227 3.21 -3.88 2.63
N ALA A 228 3.64 -4.63 1.62
CA ALA A 228 2.77 -5.26 0.62
C ALA A 228 3.00 -6.77 0.52
N ALA A 229 1.92 -7.54 0.48
CA ALA A 229 1.89 -8.95 0.11
C ALA A 229 1.06 -9.12 -1.17
N ILE A 230 1.74 -9.31 -2.30
CA ILE A 230 1.13 -9.47 -3.62
C ILE A 230 1.25 -10.94 -4.01
N MET A 231 0.11 -11.58 -4.27
CA MET A 231 0.06 -13.02 -4.46
C MET A 231 -0.79 -13.41 -5.67
N TYR A 232 -0.37 -14.45 -6.39
CA TYR A 232 -1.14 -15.14 -7.43
C TYR A 232 -1.68 -14.20 -8.51
N SER A 233 -0.86 -13.28 -8.99
CA SER A 233 -1.32 -12.19 -9.85
C SER A 233 -0.32 -11.84 -10.95
N LYS A 234 -0.83 -11.31 -12.06
CA LYS A 234 -0.06 -10.95 -13.25
C LYS A 234 -0.20 -9.46 -13.58
N ASN A 235 0.82 -8.91 -14.23
CA ASN A 235 0.82 -7.54 -14.77
C ASN A 235 0.59 -6.46 -13.71
N ILE A 236 1.17 -6.61 -12.52
CA ILE A 236 1.07 -5.60 -11.47
C ILE A 236 2.12 -4.52 -11.71
N VAL A 237 1.69 -3.27 -11.65
CA VAL A 237 2.58 -2.11 -11.75
C VAL A 237 2.66 -1.40 -10.40
N LEU A 238 3.83 -1.43 -9.78
CA LEU A 238 4.16 -0.61 -8.61
C LEU A 238 5.07 0.53 -9.07
N LYS A 239 4.55 1.75 -9.08
CA LYS A 239 5.28 2.93 -9.54
C LYS A 239 5.38 4.01 -8.46
N ARG A 240 6.59 4.47 -8.14
CA ARG A 240 6.82 5.59 -7.18
C ARG A 240 6.16 5.39 -5.81
N ASN A 241 5.97 4.15 -5.37
CA ASN A 241 5.45 3.89 -4.03
C ASN A 241 6.57 3.92 -2.99
N THR A 242 6.19 4.21 -1.75
CA THR A 242 7.09 4.27 -0.60
C THR A 242 6.70 3.21 0.43
N PHE A 243 7.61 2.29 0.73
CA PHE A 243 7.49 1.25 1.74
C PHE A 243 8.53 1.45 2.84
N VAL A 244 8.11 2.02 3.99
CA VAL A 244 9.05 2.48 5.03
C VAL A 244 8.74 1.84 6.38
N HIS A 245 9.77 1.33 7.06
CA HIS A 245 9.64 0.86 8.45
C HIS A 245 8.54 -0.19 8.64
N ASN A 246 8.40 -1.13 7.70
CA ASN A 246 7.46 -2.24 7.87
C ASN A 246 8.17 -3.41 8.57
N ARG A 247 7.84 -3.62 9.85
CA ARG A 247 8.60 -4.50 10.76
C ARG A 247 7.68 -5.29 11.68
N GLY A 248 7.95 -6.58 11.80
CA GLY A 248 7.25 -7.49 12.71
C GLY A 248 7.68 -8.94 12.49
N PHE A 249 6.85 -9.90 12.92
CA PHE A 249 7.12 -11.31 12.66
C PHE A 249 6.80 -11.65 11.20
N SER A 250 7.77 -12.21 10.46
CA SER A 250 7.64 -12.50 9.01
C SER A 250 7.26 -11.26 8.19
N SER A 251 7.99 -10.16 8.39
CA SER A 251 7.73 -8.87 7.75
C SER A 251 8.61 -8.60 6.53
N PHE A 252 8.03 -7.92 5.55
CA PHE A 252 8.67 -7.54 4.29
C PHE A 252 8.15 -6.15 3.87
N GLY A 253 8.96 -5.41 3.11
CA GLY A 253 8.55 -4.18 2.44
C GLY A 253 7.60 -4.53 1.31
N ILE A 254 8.04 -5.38 0.37
CA ILE A 254 7.22 -5.89 -0.72
C ILE A 254 7.47 -7.39 -0.88
N LEU A 255 6.42 -8.19 -0.81
CA LEU A 255 6.42 -9.62 -1.12
C LEU A 255 5.68 -9.89 -2.42
N PHE A 256 6.29 -10.73 -3.25
CA PHE A 256 5.69 -11.36 -4.42
C PHE A 256 5.66 -12.87 -4.23
N GLN A 257 4.48 -13.47 -4.34
CA GLN A 257 4.30 -14.92 -4.29
C GLN A 257 3.48 -15.39 -5.49
N ASP A 258 4.08 -16.16 -6.39
CA ASP A 258 3.47 -16.58 -7.68
C ASP A 258 2.94 -15.37 -8.47
N CYS A 259 3.83 -14.42 -8.73
CA CYS A 259 3.52 -13.22 -9.51
C CYS A 259 4.27 -13.22 -10.83
N ARG A 260 3.65 -12.72 -11.90
CA ARG A 260 4.25 -12.78 -13.26
C ARG A 260 4.15 -11.46 -13.99
N GLU A 261 5.17 -11.15 -14.79
CA GLU A 261 5.16 -9.99 -15.71
C GLU A 261 4.88 -8.66 -14.98
N CYS A 262 5.37 -8.52 -13.75
CA CYS A 262 5.16 -7.31 -12.95
C CYS A 262 6.24 -6.26 -13.24
N THR A 263 5.88 -4.98 -13.09
CA THR A 263 6.81 -3.85 -13.23
C THR A 263 6.88 -3.09 -11.92
N ILE A 264 8.07 -3.07 -11.31
CA ILE A 264 8.37 -2.40 -10.06
C ILE A 264 9.34 -1.28 -10.38
N GLU A 265 8.84 -0.05 -10.46
CA GLU A 265 9.58 1.10 -10.97
C GLU A 265 9.59 2.29 -10.01
N GLU A 266 10.75 2.91 -9.79
CA GLU A 266 10.89 4.15 -9.01
C GLU A 266 10.40 4.08 -7.56
N ASN A 267 10.29 2.88 -6.97
CA ASN A 267 9.82 2.73 -5.60
C ASN A 267 10.96 2.94 -4.59
N LEU A 268 10.59 3.43 -3.40
CA LEU A 268 11.48 3.53 -2.24
C LEU A 268 11.10 2.44 -1.23
N VAL A 269 12.04 1.54 -0.95
CA VAL A 269 11.90 0.45 0.01
C VAL A 269 12.97 0.61 1.09
N LEU A 270 12.58 1.22 2.21
CA LEU A 270 13.50 1.73 3.23
C LEU A 270 13.21 1.17 4.63
N ASP A 271 14.24 0.74 5.36
CA ASP A 271 14.14 0.35 6.78
C ASP A 271 13.11 -0.78 7.05
N ASN A 272 12.99 -1.75 6.15
CA ASN A 272 12.17 -2.94 6.35
C ASN A 272 13.03 -4.14 6.81
N ALA A 273 12.40 -5.15 7.42
CA ALA A 273 13.12 -6.37 7.81
C ALA A 273 13.60 -7.21 6.60
N VAL A 274 12.80 -7.23 5.54
CA VAL A 274 13.22 -7.68 4.21
C VAL A 274 12.70 -6.65 3.23
N GLY A 275 13.53 -6.09 2.36
CA GLY A 275 13.11 -5.09 1.39
C GLY A 275 12.16 -5.71 0.37
N LEU A 276 12.71 -6.58 -0.49
CA LEU A 276 11.98 -7.32 -1.53
C LEU A 276 12.04 -8.81 -1.23
N PHE A 277 10.88 -9.48 -1.19
CA PHE A 277 10.77 -10.92 -1.00
C PHE A 277 10.14 -11.54 -2.24
N LEU A 278 10.86 -12.42 -2.95
CA LEU A 278 10.44 -13.00 -4.22
C LEU A 278 10.36 -14.53 -4.15
N GLU A 279 9.14 -15.06 -4.12
CA GLU A 279 8.86 -16.48 -4.25
C GLU A 279 8.01 -16.74 -5.50
N ALA A 280 8.51 -17.56 -6.43
CA ALA A 280 7.84 -17.81 -7.71
C ALA A 280 7.47 -16.51 -8.46
N SER A 281 8.31 -15.48 -8.36
CA SER A 281 8.18 -14.25 -9.17
C SER A 281 8.82 -14.49 -10.53
N LEU A 282 8.07 -14.33 -11.62
CA LEU A 282 8.51 -14.70 -12.96
C LEU A 282 8.46 -13.53 -13.94
N ASN A 283 9.50 -13.38 -14.76
CA ASN A 283 9.55 -12.42 -15.87
C ASN A 283 9.22 -10.97 -15.46
N SER A 284 9.56 -10.57 -14.24
CA SER A 284 9.25 -9.23 -13.71
C SER A 284 10.46 -8.31 -13.81
N VAL A 285 10.20 -7.00 -13.92
CA VAL A 285 11.24 -5.97 -14.06
C VAL A 285 11.23 -5.07 -12.83
N PHE A 286 12.40 -4.93 -12.22
CA PHE A 286 12.69 -4.05 -11.10
C PHE A 286 13.66 -2.97 -11.60
N CYS A 287 13.16 -1.76 -11.82
CA CYS A 287 13.92 -0.69 -12.45
C CYS A 287 13.87 0.61 -11.64
N ARG A 288 15.00 1.28 -11.46
CA ARG A 288 15.08 2.60 -10.78
C ARG A 288 14.52 2.63 -9.36
N ASN A 289 14.48 1.51 -8.65
CA ASN A 289 14.06 1.47 -7.25
C ASN A 289 15.24 1.83 -6.33
N THR A 290 14.95 2.38 -5.16
CA THR A 290 15.94 2.46 -4.07
C THR A 290 15.55 1.53 -2.94
N VAL A 291 16.39 0.53 -2.70
CA VAL A 291 16.26 -0.44 -1.62
C VAL A 291 17.36 -0.14 -0.62
N ALA A 292 17.02 0.48 0.50
CA ALA A 292 18.00 1.03 1.43
C ALA A 292 17.71 0.74 2.90
N GLU A 293 18.76 0.65 3.70
CA GLU A 293 18.69 0.47 5.17
C GLU A 293 17.80 -0.72 5.62
N ASN A 294 17.57 -1.69 4.75
CA ASN A 294 16.83 -2.89 5.11
C ASN A 294 17.77 -3.89 5.80
N ASP A 295 17.21 -4.71 6.67
CA ASP A 295 17.96 -5.80 7.30
C ASP A 295 18.45 -6.82 6.27
N VAL A 296 17.62 -7.11 5.28
CA VAL A 296 17.96 -7.86 4.06
C VAL A 296 17.37 -7.07 2.91
N ALA A 297 18.17 -6.67 1.92
CA ALA A 297 17.65 -5.90 0.78
C ALA A 297 16.69 -6.77 -0.05
N MET A 298 17.13 -8.00 -0.36
CA MET A 298 16.37 -8.95 -1.17
C MET A 298 16.47 -10.36 -0.62
N GLU A 299 15.33 -11.05 -0.57
CA GLU A 299 15.25 -12.50 -0.38
C GLU A 299 14.61 -13.11 -1.63
N ILE A 300 15.36 -13.96 -2.34
CA ILE A 300 14.95 -14.52 -3.62
C ILE A 300 15.00 -16.03 -3.54
N PHE A 301 13.87 -16.68 -3.83
CA PHE A 301 13.79 -18.13 -3.96
C PHE A 301 14.26 -18.55 -5.36
N ALA A 302 14.87 -19.72 -5.47
CA ALA A 302 15.25 -20.30 -6.77
C ALA A 302 14.05 -20.57 -7.70
N SER A 303 12.82 -20.56 -7.18
CA SER A 303 11.58 -20.59 -7.97
C SER A 303 11.27 -19.28 -8.69
N SER A 304 11.93 -18.19 -8.33
CA SER A 304 11.79 -16.88 -8.99
C SER A 304 12.75 -16.80 -10.17
N GLU A 305 12.19 -16.73 -11.38
CA GLU A 305 12.92 -16.92 -12.62
C GLU A 305 12.78 -15.75 -13.59
N ASN A 306 13.85 -15.49 -14.36
CA ASN A 306 13.88 -14.52 -15.46
C ASN A 306 13.49 -13.08 -15.07
N ASN A 307 13.67 -12.71 -13.80
CA ASN A 307 13.49 -11.32 -13.36
C ASN A 307 14.69 -10.48 -13.79
N LEU A 308 14.46 -9.18 -14.01
CA LEU A 308 15.50 -8.22 -14.37
C LEU A 308 15.58 -7.11 -13.32
N PHE A 309 16.76 -6.92 -12.75
CA PHE A 309 17.12 -5.79 -11.90
C PHE A 309 18.08 -4.88 -12.67
N GLU A 310 17.66 -3.66 -12.95
CA GLU A 310 18.49 -2.67 -13.62
C GLU A 310 18.27 -1.27 -13.01
N GLN A 311 19.32 -0.46 -12.98
CA GLN A 311 19.28 0.92 -12.53
C GLN A 311 18.72 1.12 -11.11
N ASN A 312 18.75 0.10 -10.26
CA ASN A 312 18.33 0.23 -8.86
C ASN A 312 19.49 0.74 -8.00
N ASN A 313 19.17 1.35 -6.85
CA ASN A 313 20.13 1.69 -5.81
C ASN A 313 19.97 0.73 -4.63
N PHE A 314 21.04 -0.01 -4.31
CA PHE A 314 21.15 -0.78 -3.07
C PHE A 314 22.11 -0.05 -2.14
N ILE A 315 21.58 0.45 -1.01
CA ILE A 315 22.32 1.37 -0.12
C ILE A 315 22.16 0.97 1.35
N ASN A 316 23.26 0.73 2.06
CA ASN A 316 23.33 0.50 3.49
C ASN A 316 22.41 -0.64 3.98
N ASN A 317 22.14 -1.65 3.15
CA ASN A 317 21.42 -2.83 3.60
C ASN A 317 22.37 -3.73 4.40
N MET A 318 21.90 -4.35 5.48
CA MET A 318 22.78 -5.22 6.29
C MET A 318 23.20 -6.50 5.55
N SER A 319 22.36 -6.98 4.63
CA SER A 319 22.65 -8.07 3.69
C SER A 319 22.03 -7.74 2.33
N PRO A 320 22.80 -7.73 1.22
CA PRO A 320 22.27 -7.38 -0.09
C PRO A 320 21.31 -8.44 -0.66
N LEU A 321 21.65 -9.72 -0.53
CA LEU A 321 20.86 -10.81 -1.11
C LEU A 321 20.93 -12.08 -0.26
N THR A 322 19.76 -12.60 0.10
CA THR A 322 19.58 -13.98 0.57
C THR A 322 18.97 -14.82 -0.56
N LEU A 323 19.76 -15.77 -1.09
CA LEU A 323 19.29 -16.72 -2.11
C LEU A 323 18.86 -18.04 -1.45
N ILE A 324 17.59 -18.39 -1.60
CA ILE A 324 17.03 -19.65 -1.10
C ILE A 324 16.99 -20.68 -2.23
N GLY A 325 18.01 -21.53 -2.26
CA GLY A 325 18.23 -22.53 -3.30
C GLY A 325 19.66 -22.49 -3.83
N LYS A 326 19.92 -23.15 -4.98
CA LYS A 326 21.28 -23.26 -5.53
C LYS A 326 21.64 -22.22 -6.58
N THR A 327 20.68 -21.78 -7.39
CA THR A 327 20.91 -20.89 -8.55
C THR A 327 19.68 -20.03 -8.78
N SER A 328 19.86 -18.80 -9.25
CA SER A 328 18.79 -17.99 -9.83
C SER A 328 18.99 -17.81 -11.34
N SER A 329 17.92 -17.55 -12.07
CA SER A 329 17.97 -17.05 -13.46
C SER A 329 17.73 -15.54 -13.53
N THR A 330 17.76 -14.86 -12.38
CA THR A 330 17.67 -13.40 -12.28
C THR A 330 18.82 -12.74 -13.02
N LYS A 331 18.50 -11.67 -13.75
CA LYS A 331 19.45 -10.84 -14.49
C LYS A 331 19.66 -9.55 -13.71
N TRP A 332 20.92 -9.18 -13.53
CA TRP A 332 21.31 -8.02 -12.73
C TRP A 332 21.80 -6.84 -13.58
N ALA A 333 21.71 -6.97 -14.90
CA ALA A 333 22.05 -5.91 -15.83
C ALA A 333 21.37 -6.13 -17.18
N SER A 334 21.23 -5.04 -17.93
CA SER A 334 20.83 -5.05 -19.34
C SER A 334 21.80 -4.20 -20.18
N ASP A 335 21.40 -3.92 -21.42
CA ASP A 335 22.13 -2.99 -22.28
C ASP A 335 22.14 -1.56 -21.72
N ALA A 336 21.16 -1.20 -20.87
CA ALA A 336 21.04 0.11 -20.22
C ALA A 336 21.90 0.25 -18.94
N GLY A 337 22.63 -0.80 -18.56
CA GLY A 337 23.46 -0.86 -17.35
C GLY A 337 22.93 -1.85 -16.31
N GLY A 338 23.67 -1.98 -15.20
CA GLY A 338 23.31 -2.74 -14.02
C GLY A 338 22.75 -1.84 -12.92
N ASN A 339 23.10 -2.12 -11.68
CA ASN A 339 22.60 -1.46 -10.48
C ASN A 339 23.73 -0.71 -9.76
N TYR A 340 23.37 0.26 -8.94
CA TYR A 340 24.29 0.91 -8.01
C TYR A 340 24.33 0.12 -6.70
N TRP A 341 25.54 -0.21 -6.26
CA TRP A 341 25.84 -0.88 -5.00
C TRP A 341 26.77 0.02 -4.20
N ASP A 342 26.42 0.33 -2.97
CA ASP A 342 27.16 1.29 -2.13
C ASP A 342 28.54 0.80 -1.70
N ASP A 343 28.77 -0.51 -1.74
CA ASP A 343 30.05 -1.17 -1.46
C ASP A 343 30.86 -1.50 -2.73
N TYR A 344 30.41 -1.10 -3.92
CA TYR A 344 31.16 -1.31 -5.16
C TYR A 344 32.48 -0.52 -5.13
N ASP A 345 33.60 -1.25 -5.19
CA ASP A 345 34.97 -0.71 -5.12
C ASP A 345 35.76 -0.84 -6.44
N GLY A 346 35.05 -1.10 -7.55
CA GLY A 346 35.66 -1.21 -8.88
C GLY A 346 36.03 0.12 -9.51
N TYR A 347 36.44 0.06 -10.77
CA TYR A 347 36.90 1.20 -11.55
C TYR A 347 36.18 1.30 -12.89
N ASP A 348 36.18 2.51 -13.45
CA ASP A 348 35.58 2.87 -14.74
C ASP A 348 36.65 3.65 -15.53
N LEU A 349 37.37 2.95 -16.43
CA LEU A 349 38.50 3.48 -17.19
C LEU A 349 38.07 4.25 -18.44
N ASP A 350 36.94 3.88 -19.04
CA ASP A 350 36.42 4.54 -20.24
C ASP A 350 35.45 5.70 -19.92
N THR A 351 35.12 5.88 -18.64
CA THR A 351 34.34 6.98 -18.06
C THR A 351 32.88 7.02 -18.53
N ASP A 352 32.31 5.87 -18.89
CA ASP A 352 30.93 5.75 -19.33
C ASP A 352 29.91 5.72 -18.16
N GLY A 353 30.40 5.66 -16.91
CA GLY A 353 29.59 5.61 -15.70
C GLY A 353 29.22 4.18 -15.26
N ILE A 354 29.70 3.17 -15.96
CA ILE A 354 29.56 1.74 -15.67
C ILE A 354 30.94 1.20 -15.24
N GLY A 355 30.96 0.38 -14.20
CA GLY A 355 32.19 -0.26 -13.75
C GLY A 355 32.68 -1.35 -14.71
N ASP A 356 33.98 -1.33 -15.01
CA ASP A 356 34.67 -2.32 -15.86
C ASP A 356 34.78 -3.70 -15.21
N VAL A 357 34.57 -3.77 -13.90
CA VAL A 357 34.69 -5.00 -13.09
C VAL A 357 33.32 -5.40 -12.58
N SER A 358 32.98 -6.69 -12.74
CA SER A 358 31.72 -7.23 -12.23
C SER A 358 31.66 -7.18 -10.71
N HIS A 359 30.49 -6.83 -10.16
CA HIS A 359 30.23 -6.81 -8.73
C HIS A 359 29.57 -8.13 -8.28
N PRO A 360 30.18 -8.87 -7.34
CA PRO A 360 29.54 -10.02 -6.70
C PRO A 360 28.43 -9.55 -5.76
N ILE A 361 27.21 -10.06 -5.93
CA ILE A 361 26.03 -9.54 -5.20
C ILE A 361 25.94 -10.06 -3.77
N HIS A 362 26.57 -11.19 -3.49
CA HIS A 362 26.75 -11.64 -2.12
C HIS A 362 28.04 -12.43 -1.97
N ASN A 363 28.55 -12.43 -0.75
CA ASN A 363 29.75 -13.18 -0.36
C ASN A 363 29.40 -14.54 0.25
N ILE A 364 30.43 -15.35 0.53
CA ILE A 364 30.29 -16.68 1.12
C ILE A 364 29.58 -16.67 2.47
N PHE A 365 29.74 -15.61 3.28
CA PHE A 365 29.09 -15.52 4.58
C PHE A 365 27.58 -15.31 4.41
N GLU A 366 27.18 -14.41 3.52
CA GLU A 366 25.77 -14.16 3.18
C GLU A 366 25.11 -15.40 2.55
N TYR A 367 25.84 -16.14 1.71
CA TYR A 367 25.37 -17.45 1.21
C TYR A 367 25.09 -18.43 2.36
N LEU A 368 25.99 -18.50 3.35
CA LEU A 368 25.79 -19.34 4.54
C LEU A 368 24.66 -18.83 5.42
N GLU A 369 24.50 -17.50 5.56
CA GLU A 369 23.40 -16.89 6.30
C GLU A 369 22.04 -17.31 5.72
N GLY A 370 21.88 -17.25 4.39
CA GLY A 370 20.65 -17.63 3.72
C GLY A 370 20.26 -19.09 3.90
N ASN A 371 21.24 -19.99 3.93
CA ASN A 371 21.01 -21.43 4.15
C ASN A 371 20.97 -21.83 5.63
N PHE A 372 21.56 -21.03 6.51
CA PHE A 372 21.64 -21.25 7.94
C PHE A 372 21.37 -19.94 8.71
N PRO A 373 20.10 -19.55 8.91
CA PRO A 373 19.74 -18.24 9.49
C PRO A 373 20.37 -17.95 10.86
N ARG A 374 20.74 -18.98 11.62
CA ARG A 374 21.46 -18.84 12.91
C ARG A 374 22.85 -18.22 12.76
N MET A 375 23.44 -18.22 11.57
CA MET A 375 24.75 -17.61 11.29
C MET A 375 24.72 -16.09 11.43
N ARG A 376 23.53 -15.45 11.35
CA ARG A 376 23.35 -14.01 11.47
C ARG A 376 23.92 -13.40 12.75
N ILE A 377 24.04 -14.18 13.84
CA ILE A 377 24.69 -13.72 15.09
C ILE A 377 26.19 -13.37 14.91
N TYR A 378 26.82 -13.89 13.85
CA TYR A 378 28.21 -13.64 13.51
C TYR A 378 28.41 -12.53 12.47
N LEU A 379 27.33 -11.84 12.05
CA LEU A 379 27.41 -10.70 11.14
C LEU A 379 28.40 -9.67 11.70
N ASN A 380 29.31 -9.16 10.87
CA ASN A 380 30.39 -8.25 11.26
C ASN A 380 31.39 -8.78 12.30
N SER A 381 31.38 -10.08 12.62
CA SER A 381 32.42 -10.67 13.47
C SER A 381 33.76 -10.74 12.73
N PRO A 382 34.90 -10.74 13.45
CA PRO A 382 36.21 -10.93 12.83
C PRO A 382 36.33 -12.22 12.01
N ALA A 383 35.61 -13.27 12.40
CA ALA A 383 35.58 -14.54 11.67
C ALA A 383 34.86 -14.39 10.31
N ALA A 384 33.69 -13.73 10.30
CA ALA A 384 32.95 -13.44 9.07
C ALA A 384 33.78 -12.55 8.12
N GLN A 385 34.37 -11.47 8.64
CA GLN A 385 35.23 -10.58 7.87
C GLN A 385 36.47 -11.30 7.30
N SER A 386 37.09 -12.18 8.09
CA SER A 386 38.23 -12.99 7.63
C SER A 386 37.84 -13.95 6.52
N LEU A 387 36.64 -14.53 6.59
CA LEU A 387 36.13 -15.44 5.58
C LEU A 387 35.86 -14.70 4.26
N VAL A 388 35.23 -13.52 4.30
CA VAL A 388 35.02 -12.66 3.13
C VAL A 388 36.35 -12.20 2.52
N ALA A 389 37.32 -11.80 3.34
CA ALA A 389 38.65 -11.44 2.87
C ALA A 389 39.39 -12.61 2.21
N ALA A 390 39.26 -13.81 2.76
CA ALA A 390 39.85 -15.03 2.20
C ALA A 390 39.21 -15.40 0.85
N GLU A 391 37.89 -15.26 0.71
CA GLU A 391 37.17 -15.44 -0.56
C GLU A 391 37.65 -14.45 -1.62
N LYS A 392 37.77 -13.16 -1.27
CA LYS A 392 38.28 -12.12 -2.19
C LYS A 392 39.71 -12.39 -2.65
N ALA A 393 40.56 -12.91 -1.76
CA ALA A 393 41.95 -13.28 -2.08
C ALA A 393 42.07 -14.60 -2.87
N PHE A 394 41.17 -15.56 -2.62
CA PHE A 394 41.19 -16.89 -3.20
C PHE A 394 39.78 -17.32 -3.62
N PRO A 395 39.31 -16.92 -4.82
CA PRO A 395 37.96 -17.21 -5.32
C PRO A 395 37.82 -18.66 -5.81
N ILE A 396 38.13 -19.62 -4.94
CA ILE A 396 38.03 -21.08 -5.16
C ILE A 396 36.73 -21.61 -4.56
N LEU A 397 36.19 -20.93 -3.53
CA LEU A 397 34.93 -21.26 -2.87
C LEU A 397 33.76 -20.72 -3.71
N LYS A 398 33.09 -21.60 -4.46
CA LYS A 398 31.89 -21.25 -5.23
C LYS A 398 30.65 -21.40 -4.36
N GLY A 399 30.20 -20.32 -3.73
CA GLY A 399 28.91 -20.26 -3.01
C GLY A 399 27.78 -19.79 -3.93
N SER A 400 27.71 -18.46 -4.11
CA SER A 400 26.94 -17.67 -5.08
C SER A 400 27.59 -17.50 -6.47
N ASN A 401 26.87 -17.60 -7.60
CA ASN A 401 27.33 -17.11 -8.92
C ASN A 401 26.54 -15.88 -9.39
N GLU A 402 25.93 -15.13 -8.48
CA GLU A 402 25.14 -13.93 -8.80
C GLU A 402 26.07 -12.72 -8.91
N PHE A 403 26.18 -12.17 -10.12
CA PHE A 403 27.02 -11.00 -10.40
C PHE A 403 26.23 -9.95 -11.17
N ASP A 404 26.39 -8.70 -10.75
CA ASP A 404 26.12 -7.56 -11.60
C ASP A 404 27.33 -7.32 -12.49
N ARG A 405 27.15 -7.50 -13.81
CA ARG A 405 28.23 -7.36 -14.79
C ARG A 405 28.45 -5.93 -15.25
N ARG A 406 27.55 -5.01 -14.92
CA ARG A 406 27.58 -3.62 -15.37
C ARG A 406 27.21 -2.68 -14.21
N PRO A 407 27.86 -2.79 -13.04
CA PRO A 407 27.51 -2.01 -11.88
C PRO A 407 27.65 -0.50 -12.18
N LEU A 408 26.78 0.32 -11.62
CA LEU A 408 26.80 1.76 -11.84
C LEU A 408 27.79 2.43 -10.89
N MET A 409 28.57 3.39 -11.40
CA MET A 409 29.55 4.15 -10.60
C MET A 409 28.91 5.18 -9.67
N ARG A 410 27.64 5.53 -9.90
CA ARG A 410 26.91 6.54 -9.14
C ARG A 410 25.46 6.11 -8.92
N PRO A 411 24.85 6.54 -7.80
CA PRO A 411 23.45 6.26 -7.55
C PRO A 411 22.56 6.92 -8.61
N VAL A 412 21.54 6.19 -9.02
CA VAL A 412 20.48 6.66 -9.90
C VAL A 412 19.63 7.68 -9.13
N LYS A 413 19.44 8.86 -9.72
CA LYS A 413 18.58 9.88 -9.11
C LYS A 413 17.12 9.43 -9.21
N ILE A 414 16.42 9.44 -8.08
CA ILE A 414 15.00 9.14 -8.00
C ILE A 414 14.23 10.35 -7.49
N ASP A 415 13.10 10.65 -8.14
CA ASP A 415 12.17 11.70 -7.70
C ASP A 415 11.23 11.10 -6.64
N THR A 416 11.75 10.86 -5.45
CA THR A 416 10.95 10.30 -4.34
C THR A 416 10.56 11.37 -3.35
N THR A 417 9.27 11.40 -3.03
CA THR A 417 8.73 12.23 -1.95
C THR A 417 8.69 11.40 -0.67
N PHE A 418 9.49 11.79 0.33
CA PHE A 418 9.32 11.23 1.67
C PHE A 418 7.99 11.74 2.26
N PRO A 419 7.13 10.87 2.79
CA PRO A 419 5.95 11.33 3.50
C PRO A 419 6.39 12.23 4.67
N PRO A 420 5.66 13.31 4.98
CA PRO A 420 5.93 14.08 6.18
C PRO A 420 5.81 13.16 7.38
N ARG A 421 6.93 12.99 8.11
CA ARG A 421 6.97 12.19 9.33
C ARG A 421 5.96 12.79 10.31
N GLU A 422 4.87 12.08 10.59
CA GLU A 422 3.92 12.53 11.61
C GLU A 422 4.66 12.61 12.93
N SER A 423 4.80 13.83 13.45
CA SER A 423 5.61 14.06 14.63
C SER A 423 4.93 13.43 15.83
N ARG A 424 5.38 12.24 16.26
CA ARG A 424 5.20 11.79 17.64
C ARG A 424 6.04 12.70 18.54
N GLY A 425 5.51 13.87 18.86
CA GLY A 425 6.23 14.96 19.56
C GLY A 425 6.88 14.56 20.88
N ALA A 426 6.40 13.49 21.54
CA ALA A 426 6.95 13.02 22.81
C ALA A 426 8.28 12.24 22.69
N ALA A 427 8.48 11.49 21.60
CA ALA A 427 9.63 10.56 21.49
C ALA A 427 10.98 11.28 21.32
N LYS A 428 10.99 12.44 20.62
CA LYS A 428 12.21 13.24 20.41
C LYS A 428 12.80 13.75 21.72
N TRP A 429 11.97 14.21 22.65
CA TRP A 429 12.44 14.75 23.93
C TRP A 429 12.96 13.67 24.87
N LEU A 430 12.34 12.49 24.85
CA LEU A 430 12.79 11.33 25.63
C LEU A 430 14.16 10.82 25.16
N LEU A 431 14.36 10.70 23.84
CA LEU A 431 15.66 10.30 23.28
C LEU A 431 16.76 11.34 23.56
N LEU A 432 16.46 12.64 23.45
CA LEU A 432 17.43 13.68 23.79
C LEU A 432 17.81 13.64 25.28
N ALA A 433 16.82 13.47 26.16
CA ALA A 433 17.05 13.38 27.60
C ALA A 433 17.88 12.14 27.96
N PHE A 434 17.57 11.00 27.35
CA PHE A 434 18.29 9.74 27.58
C PHE A 434 19.74 9.80 27.07
N SER A 435 19.96 10.31 25.86
CA SER A 435 21.31 10.51 25.29
C SER A 435 22.14 11.49 26.14
N SER A 436 21.52 12.56 26.63
CA SER A 436 22.17 13.54 27.51
C SER A 436 22.54 12.93 28.86
N ALA A 437 21.69 12.06 29.41
CA ALA A 437 21.96 11.34 30.65
C ALA A 437 23.14 10.36 30.51
N ILE A 438 23.20 9.60 29.40
CA ILE A 438 24.32 8.71 29.10
C ILE A 438 25.63 9.50 28.94
N LEU A 439 25.60 10.62 28.22
CA LEU A 439 26.78 11.48 28.05
C LEU A 439 27.25 12.08 29.39
N GLY A 440 26.32 12.47 30.25
CA GLY A 440 26.63 12.96 31.60
C GLY A 440 27.27 11.88 32.48
N LEU A 441 26.76 10.65 32.42
CA LEU A 441 27.30 9.52 33.16
C LEU A 441 28.68 9.09 32.66
N SER A 442 28.91 9.09 31.34
CA SER A 442 30.21 8.76 30.75
C SER A 442 31.28 9.81 31.07
N LEU A 443 30.94 11.10 31.02
CA LEU A 443 31.83 12.20 31.44
C LEU A 443 32.16 12.14 32.94
N ALA A 444 31.18 11.79 33.78
CA ALA A 444 31.39 11.64 35.22
C ALA A 444 32.28 10.43 35.55
N ALA A 445 32.11 9.31 34.85
CA ALA A 445 32.99 8.14 34.96
C ALA A 445 34.43 8.46 34.50
N PHE A 446 34.57 9.21 33.40
CA PHE A 446 35.88 9.65 32.89
C PHE A 446 36.59 10.57 33.89
N LYS A 447 35.88 11.53 34.51
CA LYS A 447 36.45 12.39 35.57
C LYS A 447 36.87 11.62 36.83
N ARG A 448 36.14 10.56 37.21
CA ARG A 448 36.50 9.72 38.36
C ARG A 448 37.69 8.80 38.09
N GLY A 449 37.94 8.44 36.83
CA GLY A 449 39.11 7.65 36.42
C GLY A 449 40.45 8.38 36.55
N PHE A 450 40.46 9.71 36.43
CA PHE A 450 41.66 10.56 36.59
C PHE A 450 41.94 11.00 38.05
N ALA A 451 41.01 10.73 38.97
CA ALA A 451 41.15 11.08 40.39
C ALA A 451 41.67 9.90 41.25
N ARG A 452 42.25 8.87 40.62
CA ARG A 452 42.89 7.73 41.27
C ARG A 452 44.35 7.61 40.89
#